data_AF-A0A373FCC1-F1
#
_entry.id   AF-A0A373FCC1-F1
#
_cell.length_a   1.000
_cell.length_b   1.000
_cell.length_c   1.000
_cell.angle_alpha   90.00
_cell.angle_beta   90.00
_cell.angle_gamma   90.00
#
_symmetry.space_group_name_H-M   'P 1'
#
loop_
_entity.id
_entity.type
_entity.pdbx_description
1 polymer ?
#
loop_
_entity_poly.entity_id
_entity_poly.type
_entity_poly.pdbx_seq_one_letter_code
_entity_poly.pdbx_strand_id
1 'polypeptide(L)'
;MAKKTPEQKAAEERRYIAACGAANAAELEPFLTDPNQAIRATAAMNPDADAAILDRFADDRFWGVRMEVIRNANVSEATLRRLLEPRLPKRGVVHHAAREKLEERGVAFGADGMPLDWAQDAAP
;
A
#
# COMPACT_ATOMS: atom_id res chain seq x y z
N MET A 1 6.70 -4.91 -28.31
CA MET A 1 5.46 -5.25 -27.59
C MET A 1 4.27 -4.95 -28.49
N ALA A 2 3.28 -5.83 -28.57
CA ALA A 2 2.05 -5.55 -29.34
C ALA A 2 1.28 -4.40 -28.67
N LYS A 3 0.73 -3.49 -29.48
CA LYS A 3 -0.13 -2.40 -28.97
C LYS A 3 -1.46 -3.00 -28.49
N LYS A 4 -2.00 -2.47 -27.38
CA LYS A 4 -3.33 -2.86 -26.89
C LYS A 4 -4.39 -2.59 -27.96
N THR A 5 -5.32 -3.53 -28.15
CA THR A 5 -6.49 -3.34 -29.02
C THR A 5 -7.45 -2.30 -28.39
N PRO A 6 -8.38 -1.71 -29.17
CA PRO A 6 -9.43 -0.85 -28.62
C PRO A 6 -10.22 -1.50 -27.48
N GLU A 7 -10.54 -2.79 -27.61
CA GLU A 7 -11.30 -3.56 -26.62
C GLU A 7 -10.52 -3.72 -25.32
N GLN A 8 -9.21 -3.99 -25.41
CA GLN A 8 -8.33 -4.07 -24.24
C GLN A 8 -8.22 -2.73 -23.51
N LYS A 9 -8.13 -1.62 -24.25
CA LYS A 9 -8.13 -0.27 -23.66
C LYS A 9 -9.46 0.04 -22.98
N ALA A 10 -10.59 -0.27 -23.62
CA ALA A 10 -11.91 -0.08 -23.02
C ALA A 10 -12.12 -0.98 -21.78
N ALA A 11 -11.57 -2.20 -21.77
CA ALA A 11 -11.60 -3.07 -20.59
C ALA A 11 -10.71 -2.55 -19.44
N GLU A 12 -9.58 -1.91 -19.76
CA GLU A 12 -8.75 -1.23 -18.77
C GLU A 12 -9.45 0.00 -18.19
N GLU A 13 -10.04 0.85 -19.03
CA GLU A 13 -10.79 2.03 -18.60
C GLU A 13 -11.94 1.66 -17.66
N ARG A 14 -12.72 0.61 -17.99
CA ARG A 14 -13.81 0.13 -17.12
C ARG A 14 -13.32 -0.31 -15.75
N ARG A 15 -12.18 -1.02 -15.68
CA ARG A 15 -11.60 -1.46 -14.40
C ARG A 15 -11.05 -0.28 -13.62
N TYR A 16 -10.44 0.70 -14.28
CA TYR A 16 -10.01 1.94 -13.65
C TYR A 16 -11.19 2.68 -12.99
N ILE A 17 -12.27 2.89 -13.74
CA ILE A 17 -13.50 3.53 -13.22
C ILE A 17 -14.07 2.73 -12.05
N ALA A 18 -14.12 1.41 -12.15
CA ALA A 18 -14.60 0.55 -11.08
C ALA A 18 -13.72 0.62 -9.81
N ALA A 19 -12.40 0.71 -9.95
CA ALA A 19 -11.50 0.90 -8.81
C ALA A 19 -11.67 2.27 -8.14
N CYS A 20 -11.89 3.33 -8.93
CA CYS A 20 -12.20 4.66 -8.42
C CYS A 20 -13.52 4.71 -7.66
N GLY A 21 -14.54 3.99 -8.15
CA GLY A 21 -15.91 4.06 -7.64
C GLY A 21 -16.31 2.94 -6.68
N ALA A 22 -15.39 2.05 -6.32
CA ALA A 22 -15.65 0.99 -5.35
C ALA A 22 -16.00 1.60 -3.98
N ALA A 23 -17.06 1.11 -3.36
CA ALA A 23 -17.63 1.68 -2.13
C ALA A 23 -17.31 0.89 -0.85
N ASN A 24 -16.57 -0.21 -0.96
CA ASN A 24 -16.21 -1.08 0.16
C ASN A 24 -15.07 -2.05 -0.21
N ALA A 25 -14.53 -2.74 0.81
CA ALA A 25 -13.47 -3.73 0.64
C ALA A 25 -13.82 -4.89 -0.32
N ALA A 26 -15.08 -5.34 -0.36
CA ALA A 26 -15.48 -6.44 -1.24
C ALA A 26 -15.44 -6.05 -2.72
N GLU A 27 -15.79 -4.79 -3.03
CA GLU A 27 -15.66 -4.24 -4.38
C GLU A 27 -14.20 -3.94 -4.76
N LEU A 28 -13.33 -3.68 -3.78
CA LEU A 28 -11.91 -3.45 -3.99
C LEU A 28 -11.09 -4.73 -4.18
N GLU A 29 -11.53 -5.85 -3.60
CA GLU A 29 -10.83 -7.12 -3.59
C GLU A 29 -10.36 -7.63 -4.98
N PRO A 30 -11.18 -7.53 -6.06
CA PRO A 30 -10.74 -7.94 -7.40
C PRO A 30 -9.51 -7.18 -7.92
N PHE A 31 -9.24 -5.96 -7.43
CA PHE A 31 -8.13 -5.15 -7.89
C PHE A 31 -6.79 -5.50 -7.25
N LEU A 32 -6.75 -6.30 -6.18
CA LEU A 32 -5.49 -6.75 -5.57
C LEU A 32 -4.57 -7.46 -6.58
N THR A 33 -5.14 -8.09 -7.60
CA THR A 33 -4.42 -8.83 -8.63
C THR A 33 -4.58 -8.22 -10.02
N ASP A 34 -5.07 -6.97 -10.14
CA ASP A 34 -5.22 -6.32 -11.45
C ASP A 34 -3.86 -6.27 -12.19
N PRO A 35 -3.77 -6.65 -13.47
CA PRO A 35 -2.49 -6.65 -14.19
C PRO A 35 -1.89 -5.24 -14.34
N ASN A 36 -2.71 -4.18 -14.28
CA ASN A 36 -2.25 -2.81 -14.37
C ASN A 36 -1.95 -2.24 -12.98
N GLN A 37 -0.67 -1.94 -12.72
CA GLN A 37 -0.22 -1.33 -11.48
C GLN A 37 -0.96 -0.02 -11.14
N ALA A 38 -1.31 0.80 -12.14
CA ALA A 38 -2.02 2.05 -11.90
C ALA A 38 -3.41 1.80 -11.31
N ILE A 39 -4.12 0.76 -11.77
CA ILE A 39 -5.43 0.39 -11.23
C ILE A 39 -5.30 -0.09 -9.78
N ARG A 40 -4.27 -0.87 -9.47
CA ARG A 40 -4.02 -1.30 -8.08
C ARG A 40 -3.70 -0.13 -7.15
N ALA A 41 -2.91 0.84 -7.63
CA ALA A 41 -2.64 2.08 -6.90
C ALA A 41 -3.92 2.90 -6.68
N THR A 42 -4.77 3.04 -7.71
CA THR A 42 -6.08 3.69 -7.60
C THR A 42 -6.98 3.01 -6.56
N ALA A 43 -7.02 1.68 -6.54
CA ALA A 43 -7.78 0.92 -5.55
C ALA A 43 -7.25 1.12 -4.13
N ALA A 44 -5.92 1.14 -3.93
CA ALA A 44 -5.31 1.42 -2.62
C ALA A 44 -5.52 2.88 -2.15
N MET A 45 -5.61 3.83 -3.08
CA MET A 45 -5.89 5.24 -2.80
C MET A 45 -7.37 5.50 -2.44
N ASN A 46 -8.27 4.56 -2.75
CA ASN A 46 -9.70 4.74 -2.58
C ASN A 46 -10.06 5.04 -1.10
N PRO A 47 -10.84 6.10 -0.80
CA PRO A 47 -11.20 6.48 0.57
C PRO A 47 -12.08 5.45 1.30
N ASP A 48 -12.77 4.57 0.58
CA ASP A 48 -13.56 3.47 1.14
C ASP A 48 -12.73 2.18 1.33
N ALA A 49 -11.43 2.22 1.03
CA ALA A 49 -10.51 1.15 1.38
C ALA A 49 -10.30 1.13 2.89
N ASP A 50 -10.81 0.09 3.55
CA ASP A 50 -10.61 -0.12 4.98
C ASP A 50 -9.20 -0.62 5.33
N ALA A 51 -8.89 -0.65 6.63
CA ALA A 51 -7.59 -1.10 7.12
C ALA A 51 -7.21 -2.53 6.68
N ALA A 52 -8.19 -3.43 6.54
CA ALA A 52 -7.94 -4.84 6.23
C ALA A 52 -7.58 -5.03 4.75
N ILE A 53 -8.29 -4.35 3.84
CA ILE A 53 -7.96 -4.40 2.41
C ILE A 53 -6.66 -3.65 2.11
N LEU A 54 -6.39 -2.55 2.82
CA LEU A 54 -5.13 -1.81 2.72
C LEU A 54 -3.93 -2.66 3.15
N ASP A 55 -4.07 -3.49 4.19
CA ASP A 55 -3.02 -4.42 4.59
C ASP A 55 -2.69 -5.42 3.48
N ARG A 56 -3.69 -5.87 2.73
CA ARG A 56 -3.48 -6.74 1.55
C ARG A 56 -2.80 -6.00 0.39
N PHE A 57 -3.18 -4.73 0.13
CA PHE A 57 -2.48 -3.91 -0.87
C PHE A 57 -1.02 -3.59 -0.47
N ALA A 58 -0.67 -3.61 0.82
CA ALA A 58 0.70 -3.41 1.27
C ALA A 58 1.66 -4.55 0.85
N ASP A 59 1.14 -5.70 0.42
CA ASP A 59 1.94 -6.80 -0.15
C ASP A 59 2.27 -6.62 -1.64
N ASP A 60 1.83 -5.52 -2.26
CA ASP A 60 2.07 -5.28 -3.68
C ASP A 60 3.58 -5.21 -4.00
N ARG A 61 3.95 -5.88 -5.08
CA ARG A 61 5.35 -5.93 -5.57
C ARG A 61 5.88 -4.57 -6.00
N PHE A 62 5.02 -3.62 -6.36
CA PHE A 62 5.42 -2.28 -6.77
C PHE A 62 5.29 -1.31 -5.61
N TRP A 63 6.41 -0.65 -5.29
CA TRP A 63 6.47 0.36 -4.24
C TRP A 63 5.43 1.49 -4.41
N GLY A 64 5.06 1.84 -5.64
CA GLY A 64 4.05 2.88 -5.90
C GLY A 64 2.67 2.55 -5.34
N VAL A 65 2.25 1.28 -5.37
CA VAL A 65 0.98 0.86 -4.76
C VAL A 65 1.07 0.95 -3.23
N ARG A 66 2.19 0.49 -2.66
CA ARG A 66 2.46 0.58 -1.21
C ARG A 66 2.52 2.02 -0.71
N MET A 67 2.95 2.98 -1.54
CA MET A 67 2.90 4.40 -1.20
C MET A 67 1.47 4.91 -1.09
N GLU A 68 0.55 4.48 -1.97
CA GLU A 68 -0.87 4.84 -1.85
C GLU A 68 -1.49 4.23 -0.59
N VAL A 69 -1.08 3.02 -0.20
CA VAL A 69 -1.47 2.44 1.09
C VAL A 69 -1.04 3.33 2.26
N ILE A 70 0.24 3.76 2.32
CA ILE A 70 0.75 4.61 3.40
C ILE A 70 0.03 5.96 3.47
N ARG A 71 -0.30 6.54 2.31
CA ARG A 71 -0.99 7.84 2.22
C ARG A 71 -2.46 7.76 2.61
N ASN A 72 -3.09 6.60 2.47
CA ASN A 72 -4.50 6.43 2.78
C ASN A 72 -4.76 6.69 4.27
N ALA A 73 -5.76 7.52 4.59
CA ALA A 73 -6.11 7.88 5.96
C ALA A 73 -6.50 6.65 6.81
N ASN A 74 -7.07 5.62 6.18
CA ASN A 74 -7.56 4.41 6.84
C ASN A 74 -6.47 3.36 7.11
N VAL A 75 -5.21 3.58 6.67
CA VAL A 75 -4.13 2.61 6.89
C VAL A 75 -3.91 2.38 8.38
N SER A 76 -3.81 1.12 8.80
CA SER A 76 -3.57 0.79 10.20
C SER A 76 -2.13 1.07 10.61
N GLU A 77 -1.89 1.32 11.91
CA GLU A 77 -0.53 1.40 12.46
C GLU A 77 0.23 0.08 12.27
N ALA A 78 -0.44 -1.06 12.41
CA ALA A 78 0.15 -2.37 12.22
C ALA A 78 0.71 -2.56 10.79
N THR A 79 -0.06 -2.14 9.78
CA THR A 79 0.38 -2.16 8.37
C THR A 79 1.58 -1.24 8.16
N LEU A 80 1.58 -0.03 8.70
CA LEU A 80 2.71 0.89 8.62
C LEU A 80 3.98 0.29 9.27
N ARG A 81 3.86 -0.33 10.44
CA ARG A 81 4.99 -0.99 11.13
C ARG A 81 5.55 -2.14 10.30
N ARG A 82 4.69 -2.94 9.66
CA ARG A 82 5.10 -4.04 8.76
C ARG A 82 5.84 -3.56 7.51
N LEU A 83 5.58 -2.34 7.06
CA LEU A 83 6.27 -1.70 5.93
C LEU A 83 7.65 -1.12 6.28
N LEU A 84 8.06 -1.15 7.55
CA LEU A 84 9.42 -0.76 7.96
C LEU A 84 10.44 -1.86 7.61
N GLU A 85 11.52 -1.47 6.95
CA GLU A 85 12.67 -2.34 6.73
C GLU A 85 13.72 -2.22 7.86
N PRO A 86 13.97 -3.29 8.64
CA PRO A 86 14.93 -3.26 9.74
C PRO A 86 16.38 -3.14 9.25
N ARG A 87 16.73 -3.65 8.06
CA ARG A 87 18.10 -3.60 7.55
C ARG A 87 18.36 -2.29 6.85
N LEU A 88 19.22 -1.45 7.45
CA LEU A 88 19.57 -0.13 6.92
C LEU A 88 19.92 -0.12 5.41
N PRO A 89 20.71 -1.05 4.86
CA PRO A 89 21.03 -1.07 3.42
C PRO A 89 19.84 -1.35 2.48
N LYS A 90 18.74 -1.89 3.02
CA LYS A 90 17.53 -2.22 2.27
C LYS A 90 16.43 -1.16 2.41
N ARG A 91 16.63 -0.16 3.27
CA ARG A 91 15.66 0.91 3.46
C ARG A 91 15.51 1.70 2.17
N GLY A 92 14.26 1.83 1.73
CA GLY A 92 13.90 2.60 0.56
C GLY A 92 12.72 3.53 0.85
N VAL A 93 12.15 4.09 -0.20
CA VAL A 93 11.06 5.07 -0.13
C VAL A 93 9.88 4.62 0.76
N VAL A 94 9.54 3.33 0.72
CA VAL A 94 8.45 2.75 1.51
C VAL A 94 8.75 2.79 3.02
N HIS A 95 9.97 2.44 3.44
CA HIS A 95 10.36 2.51 4.85
C HIS A 95 10.30 3.96 5.37
N HIS A 96 10.85 4.91 4.61
CA HIS A 96 10.87 6.31 5.04
C HIS A 96 9.47 6.91 5.12
N ALA A 97 8.60 6.63 4.16
CA ALA A 97 7.21 7.10 4.18
C ALA A 97 6.40 6.46 5.32
N ALA A 98 6.59 5.16 5.58
CA ALA A 98 5.95 4.49 6.70
C ALA A 98 6.42 5.07 8.05
N ARG A 99 7.73 5.32 8.19
CA ARG A 99 8.33 5.98 9.36
C ARG A 99 7.75 7.38 9.58
N GLU A 100 7.76 8.22 8.55
CA GLU A 100 7.19 9.57 8.61
C GLU A 100 5.72 9.54 9.04
N LYS A 101 4.91 8.63 8.46
CA LYS A 101 3.50 8.48 8.82
C LYS A 101 3.29 8.01 10.25
N LEU A 102 4.17 7.16 10.77
CA LEU A 102 4.16 6.71 12.16
C LEU A 102 4.58 7.84 13.12
N GLU A 103 5.59 8.64 12.76
CA GLU A 103 6.01 9.82 13.52
C GLU A 103 4.87 10.86 13.59
N GLU A 104 4.15 11.11 12.49
CA GLU A 104 2.93 11.94 12.48
C GLU A 104 1.86 11.44 13.45
N ARG A 105 1.81 10.12 13.69
CA ARG A 105 0.88 9.46 14.62
C ARG A 105 1.43 9.39 16.06
N GLY A 106 2.59 10.00 16.33
CA GLY A 106 3.19 10.07 17.66
C GLY A 106 4.06 8.86 18.03
N VAL A 107 4.38 7.98 17.09
CA VAL A 107 5.32 6.87 17.33
C VAL A 107 6.74 7.43 17.39
N ALA A 108 7.43 7.17 18.51
CA ALA A 108 8.81 7.60 18.70
C ALA A 108 9.80 6.60 18.08
N PHE A 109 10.85 7.11 17.46
CA PHE A 109 11.89 6.31 16.80
C PHE A 109 13.26 6.48 17.48
N GLY A 110 14.03 5.40 17.53
CA GLY A 110 15.41 5.39 17.98
C GLY A 110 16.40 5.90 16.92
N ALA A 111 17.66 6.04 17.31
CA ALA A 111 18.75 6.40 16.40
C ALA A 111 19.02 5.33 15.33
N ASP A 112 18.57 4.10 15.57
CA ASP A 112 18.60 3.01 14.60
C ASP A 112 17.54 3.15 13.49
N GLY A 113 16.62 4.12 13.60
CA GLY A 113 15.55 4.36 12.66
C GLY A 113 14.39 3.37 12.77
N MET A 114 14.26 2.67 13.91
CA MET A 114 13.12 1.81 14.23
C MET A 114 12.30 2.38 15.40
N PRO A 115 11.02 2.00 15.56
CA PRO A 115 10.21 2.41 16.72
C PRO A 115 10.88 2.02 18.04
N LEU A 116 10.75 2.86 19.09
CA LEU A 116 11.35 2.56 20.40
C LEU A 116 10.76 1.31 21.08
N ASP A 117 9.52 0.98 20.74
CA ASP A 117 8.79 -0.22 21.16
C ASP A 117 8.96 -1.38 20.18
N TRP A 118 9.91 -1.29 19.23
CA TRP A 118 10.20 -2.35 18.28
C TRP A 118 10.76 -3.57 19.02
N ALA A 119 9.87 -4.53 19.33
CA ALA A 119 10.27 -5.81 19.86
C ALA A 119 11.12 -6.54 18.81
N GLN A 120 12.36 -6.87 19.17
CA GLN A 120 13.26 -7.69 18.37
C GLN A 120 12.97 -9.20 18.47
N ASP A 121 11.75 -9.58 18.85
CA ASP A 121 11.38 -10.98 19.11
C ASP A 121 10.31 -11.48 18.12
N ALA A 122 10.73 -11.73 16.89
CA ALA A 122 10.02 -12.64 15.97
C ALA A 122 10.97 -13.10 14.85
N ALA A 123 12.01 -13.82 15.22
CA ALA A 123 12.63 -14.80 14.31
C ALA A 123 12.68 -16.14 15.07
N PRO A 124 12.09 -17.23 14.55
CA PRO A 124 12.56 -18.56 14.93
C PRO A 124 14.01 -18.77 14.46
#